data_AF-A0A195EZM8-F1
#
_entry.id   AF-A0A195EZM8-F1
#
_cell.length_a   1.000
_cell.length_b   1.000
_cell.length_c   1.000
_cell.angle_alpha   90.00
_cell.angle_beta   90.00
_cell.angle_gamma   90.00
#
_symmetry.space_group_name_H-M   'P 1'
#
loop_
_entity.id
_entity.type
_entity.pdbx_description
1 polymer ?
#
loop_
_entity_poly.entity_id
_entity_poly.type
_entity_poly.pdbx_seq_one_letter_code
_entity_poly.pdbx_strand_id
1 'polypeptide(L)'
;MAWSNFQCTLAILQIITGSFNTLSVKYADKQIVLGEDGQLRYFNHPFMQSSFMFLGEALCFLAFKVFYYYYNRRGDGSVDNNVLTKGSRIFNPFILIVPALCDMFATSIMYVGLNMTYASSFQMLRGSVIVFTGMLSIGFLNRKLGVREWIGIGFVVIGLIFVGISDILVMENDDVSANSVITGDLLIIFAQIITAVQMVVEEKYVGQQDIPALQAIGWEGIFGFIGISLIIIPLNYITAPPPFADNSRGTLEATVEALIEIGSNSKLLIAVIGISFSIAFFNFAGISVTKEMSATTRMILDSVRTIVIWIFSLAFQWQVFHYMQLIGFIILLIGMACYNNIIIPQLIRKCRHYLGHHTLSKNEDCIINTAADDVQETI
;
A
#
# COMPACT_ATOMS: atom_id res chain seq x y z
N MET A 1 17.91 -15.47 -14.46
CA MET A 1 18.85 -15.07 -13.40
C MET A 1 18.26 -15.49 -12.07
N ALA A 2 19.02 -16.18 -11.23
CA ALA A 2 18.58 -16.51 -9.86
C ALA A 2 18.75 -15.26 -8.98
N TRP A 3 17.78 -14.98 -8.10
CA TRP A 3 17.87 -13.88 -7.15
C TRP A 3 19.00 -14.15 -6.15
N SER A 4 19.68 -13.08 -5.70
CA SER A 4 20.63 -13.19 -4.60
C SER A 4 19.89 -13.52 -3.28
N ASN A 5 20.61 -14.07 -2.31
CA ASN A 5 20.04 -14.33 -0.98
C ASN A 5 19.48 -13.04 -0.34
N PHE A 6 20.14 -11.90 -0.59
CA PHE A 6 19.69 -10.59 -0.13
C PHE A 6 18.38 -10.16 -0.78
N GLN A 7 18.26 -10.26 -2.11
CA GLN A 7 17.03 -9.96 -2.84
C GLN A 7 15.86 -10.84 -2.40
N CYS A 8 16.12 -12.15 -2.19
CA CYS A 8 15.11 -13.06 -1.66
C CYS A 8 14.65 -12.68 -0.24
N THR A 9 15.59 -12.27 0.62
CA THR A 9 15.29 -11.80 1.98
C THR A 9 14.42 -10.54 1.96
N LEU A 10 14.74 -9.57 1.09
CA LEU A 10 13.93 -8.35 0.94
C LEU A 10 12.52 -8.65 0.43
N ALA A 11 12.39 -9.55 -0.55
CA ALA A 11 11.10 -9.94 -1.09
C ALA A 11 10.21 -10.62 -0.04
N ILE A 12 10.79 -11.55 0.73
CA ILE A 12 10.10 -12.23 1.84
C ILE A 12 9.73 -11.22 2.93
N LEU A 13 10.65 -10.32 3.28
CA LEU A 13 10.41 -9.28 4.28
C LEU A 13 9.21 -8.41 3.88
N GLN A 14 9.17 -7.90 2.64
CA GLN A 14 8.06 -7.08 2.14
C GLN A 14 6.72 -7.82 2.22
N ILE A 15 6.66 -9.09 1.82
CA ILE A 15 5.42 -9.87 1.88
C ILE A 15 4.98 -10.06 3.32
N ILE A 16 5.87 -10.52 4.21
CA ILE A 16 5.53 -10.83 5.60
C ILE A 16 5.08 -9.56 6.33
N THR A 17 5.85 -8.48 6.29
CA THR A 17 5.55 -7.26 7.04
C THR A 17 4.35 -6.53 6.45
N GLY A 18 4.20 -6.53 5.13
CA GLY A 18 3.02 -5.97 4.46
C GLY A 18 1.74 -6.74 4.78
N SER A 19 1.77 -8.08 4.76
CA SER A 19 0.63 -8.90 5.17
C SER A 19 0.31 -8.72 6.64
N PHE A 20 1.32 -8.74 7.51
CA PHE A 20 1.15 -8.55 8.94
C PHE A 20 0.57 -7.18 9.27
N ASN A 21 0.95 -6.11 8.56
CA ASN A 21 0.40 -4.78 8.75
C ASN A 21 -1.12 -4.77 8.52
N THR A 22 -1.58 -5.17 7.33
CA THR A 22 -3.02 -5.18 7.00
C THR A 22 -3.82 -6.09 7.94
N LEU A 23 -3.28 -7.26 8.28
CA LEU A 23 -3.92 -8.17 9.22
C LEU A 23 -3.97 -7.60 10.63
N SER A 24 -2.95 -6.85 11.06
CA SER A 24 -2.91 -6.20 12.38
C SER A 24 -3.91 -5.05 12.48
N VAL A 25 -4.07 -4.24 11.41
CA VAL A 25 -5.13 -3.22 11.33
C VAL A 25 -6.50 -3.89 11.47
N LYS A 26 -6.79 -4.92 10.64
CA LYS A 26 -8.09 -5.61 10.72
C LYS A 26 -8.30 -6.33 12.05
N TYR A 27 -7.23 -6.85 12.65
CA TYR A 27 -7.28 -7.48 13.96
C TYR A 27 -7.60 -6.47 15.06
N ALA A 28 -7.04 -5.25 14.99
CA ALA A 28 -7.37 -4.15 15.88
C ALA A 28 -8.86 -3.79 15.75
N ASP A 29 -9.37 -3.64 14.51
CA ASP A 29 -10.79 -3.32 14.25
C ASP A 29 -11.76 -4.36 14.82
N LYS A 30 -11.33 -5.63 14.89
CA LYS A 30 -12.12 -6.73 15.45
C LYS A 30 -12.01 -6.88 16.97
N GLN A 31 -11.17 -6.10 17.64
CA GLN A 31 -11.11 -6.15 19.10
C GLN A 31 -12.37 -5.55 19.71
N ILE A 32 -12.94 -6.26 20.68
CA ILE A 32 -14.04 -5.74 21.50
C ILE A 32 -13.42 -4.97 22.66
N VAL A 33 -13.82 -3.72 22.79
CA VAL A 33 -13.34 -2.75 23.77
C VAL A 33 -14.54 -2.19 24.54
N LEU A 34 -14.28 -1.74 25.76
CA LEU A 34 -15.30 -1.13 26.62
C LEU A 34 -15.23 0.38 26.45
N GLY A 35 -16.28 0.98 25.87
CA GLY A 35 -16.36 2.42 25.66
C GLY A 35 -16.52 3.20 26.97
N GLU A 36 -16.35 4.52 26.90
CA GLU A 36 -16.54 5.44 28.05
C GLU A 36 -17.95 5.32 28.68
N ASP A 37 -18.95 4.95 27.88
CA ASP A 37 -20.34 4.73 28.33
C ASP A 37 -20.62 3.34 28.91
N GLY A 38 -19.60 2.47 28.99
CA GLY A 38 -19.70 1.12 29.51
C GLY A 38 -20.32 0.11 28.53
N GLN A 39 -20.54 0.48 27.27
CA GLN A 39 -20.98 -0.46 26.23
C GLN A 39 -19.78 -1.17 25.58
N LEU A 40 -19.98 -2.44 25.23
CA LEU A 40 -19.00 -3.22 24.48
C LEU A 40 -19.16 -2.93 23.00
N ARG A 41 -18.13 -2.40 22.36
CA ARG A 41 -18.10 -2.07 20.92
C ARG A 41 -16.85 -2.63 20.26
N TYR A 42 -16.86 -2.67 18.93
CA TYR A 42 -15.64 -2.89 18.17
C TYR A 42 -14.78 -1.64 18.18
N PHE A 43 -13.46 -1.83 18.19
CA PHE A 43 -12.52 -0.71 18.10
C PHE A 43 -12.65 -0.01 16.74
N ASN A 44 -13.30 1.15 16.71
CA ASN A 44 -13.60 1.88 15.49
C ASN A 44 -12.96 3.29 15.51
N HIS A 45 -11.65 3.33 15.33
CA HIS A 45 -10.84 4.54 15.39
C HIS A 45 -9.85 4.63 14.20
N PRO A 46 -10.35 4.73 12.95
CA PRO A 46 -9.53 4.64 11.75
C PRO A 46 -8.53 5.80 11.62
N PHE A 47 -8.87 7.02 12.08
CA PHE A 47 -7.93 8.14 12.02
C PHE A 47 -6.85 8.00 13.09
N MET A 48 -7.20 7.49 14.27
CA MET A 48 -6.21 7.15 15.29
C MET A 48 -5.25 6.05 14.80
N GLN A 49 -5.74 4.99 14.17
CA GLN A 49 -4.89 3.97 13.57
C GLN A 49 -3.97 4.54 12.48
N SER A 50 -4.49 5.43 11.63
CA SER A 50 -3.68 6.13 10.63
C SER A 50 -2.57 6.96 11.28
N SER A 51 -2.83 7.60 12.43
CA SER A 51 -1.80 8.34 13.18
C SER A 51 -0.65 7.44 13.66
N PHE A 52 -0.96 6.21 14.13
CA PHE A 52 0.07 5.24 14.53
C PHE A 52 0.84 4.70 13.32
N MET A 53 0.19 4.55 12.16
CA MET A 53 0.88 4.21 10.92
C MET A 53 1.91 5.28 10.55
N PHE A 54 1.52 6.56 10.52
CA PHE A 54 2.44 7.67 10.23
C PHE A 54 3.54 7.83 11.28
N LEU A 55 3.24 7.52 12.55
CA LEU A 55 4.27 7.44 13.59
C LEU A 55 5.31 6.36 13.24
N GLY A 56 4.86 5.19 12.78
CA GLY A 56 5.74 4.13 12.29
C GLY A 56 6.63 4.56 11.13
N GLU A 57 6.08 5.30 10.18
CA GLU A 57 6.84 5.85 9.05
C GLU A 57 7.83 6.94 9.49
N ALA A 58 7.46 7.80 10.44
CA ALA A 58 8.37 8.77 11.02
C ALA A 58 9.56 8.10 11.74
N LEU A 59 9.38 6.89 12.32
CA LEU A 59 10.48 6.11 12.89
C LEU A 59 11.51 5.66 11.84
N CYS A 60 11.14 5.56 10.55
CA CYS A 60 12.10 5.33 9.47
C CYS A 60 13.15 6.44 9.39
N PHE A 61 12.76 7.69 9.67
CA PHE A 61 13.71 8.82 9.72
C PHE A 61 14.74 8.65 10.84
N LEU A 62 14.31 8.14 12.00
CA LEU A 62 15.20 7.84 13.11
C LEU A 62 16.18 6.72 12.72
N ALA A 63 15.68 5.65 12.09
CA ALA A 63 16.52 4.57 11.58
C ALA A 63 17.54 5.08 10.56
N PHE A 64 17.14 5.95 9.63
CA PHE A 64 18.03 6.59 8.68
C PHE A 64 19.17 7.36 9.37
N LYS A 65 18.85 8.19 10.37
CA LYS A 65 19.88 8.93 11.12
C LYS A 65 20.85 8.00 11.86
N VAL A 66 20.36 6.90 12.43
CA VAL A 66 21.20 5.91 13.10
C VAL A 66 22.17 5.26 12.10
N PHE A 67 21.68 4.79 10.95
CA PHE A 67 22.53 4.21 9.91
C PHE A 67 23.51 5.23 9.33
N TYR A 68 23.05 6.45 9.05
CA TYR A 68 23.89 7.53 8.57
C TYR A 68 25.05 7.82 9.53
N TYR A 69 24.74 7.97 10.83
CA TYR A 69 25.78 8.21 11.83
C TYR A 69 26.74 7.03 11.97
N TYR A 70 26.22 5.80 11.91
CA TYR A 70 27.01 4.58 11.97
C TYR A 70 28.01 4.47 10.81
N TYR A 71 27.54 4.66 9.58
CA TYR A 71 28.38 4.60 8.39
C TYR A 71 29.33 5.79 8.27
N ASN A 72 28.88 6.98 8.66
CA ASN A 72 29.75 8.16 8.69
C ASN A 72 30.88 8.01 9.71
N ARG A 73 30.64 7.33 10.83
CA ARG A 73 31.70 6.97 11.79
C ARG A 73 32.69 5.93 11.28
N ARG A 74 32.29 5.05 10.36
CA ARG A 74 33.21 4.08 9.75
C ARG A 74 34.19 4.73 8.77
N GLY A 75 33.81 5.85 8.14
CA GLY A 75 34.70 6.64 7.28
C GLY A 75 35.20 5.89 6.03
N ASP A 76 34.54 4.79 5.65
CA ASP A 76 34.90 3.87 4.56
C ASP A 76 34.18 4.19 3.24
N GLY A 77 33.47 5.33 3.16
CA GLY A 77 32.63 5.69 2.02
C GLY A 77 31.33 4.88 1.92
N SER A 78 31.01 4.04 2.90
CA SER A 78 29.79 3.22 2.91
C SER A 78 28.50 4.06 3.00
N VAL A 79 28.57 5.31 3.43
CA VAL A 79 27.43 6.24 3.45
C VAL A 79 26.90 6.48 2.04
N ASP A 80 27.79 6.59 1.05
CA ASP A 80 27.42 6.92 -0.33
C ASP A 80 27.14 5.66 -1.17
N ASN A 81 27.66 4.51 -0.75
CA ASN A 81 27.49 3.23 -1.46
C ASN A 81 26.36 2.35 -0.93
N ASN A 82 25.90 2.56 0.31
CA ASN A 82 24.80 1.76 0.86
C ASN A 82 23.45 2.21 0.32
N VAL A 83 22.64 1.25 -0.12
CA VAL A 83 21.25 1.41 -0.58
C VAL A 83 20.37 2.21 0.41
N LEU A 84 20.72 2.15 1.70
CA LEU A 84 20.02 2.82 2.81
C LEU A 84 20.27 4.33 2.87
N THR A 85 21.46 4.78 2.50
CA THR A 85 21.96 6.15 2.71
C THR A 85 22.41 6.84 1.42
N LYS A 86 22.41 6.10 0.31
CA LYS A 86 22.68 6.57 -1.05
C LYS A 86 21.53 7.44 -1.55
N GLY A 87 21.91 8.59 -2.10
CA GLY A 87 21.01 9.60 -2.66
C GLY A 87 21.42 11.03 -2.25
N SER A 88 20.83 12.02 -2.92
CA SER A 88 21.01 13.44 -2.61
C SER A 88 20.45 13.77 -1.23
N ARG A 89 21.28 14.41 -0.42
CA ARG A 89 20.95 14.80 0.97
C ARG A 89 20.50 16.25 1.07
N ILE A 90 20.72 17.03 0.02
CA ILE A 90 20.42 18.46 -0.05
C ILE A 90 19.20 18.61 -0.94
N PHE A 91 18.02 18.55 -0.32
CA PHE A 91 16.75 18.84 -0.98
C PHE A 91 15.86 19.63 -0.04
N ASN A 92 14.88 20.33 -0.58
CA ASN A 92 13.89 21.04 0.21
C ASN A 92 12.82 20.06 0.71
N PRO A 93 12.71 19.76 2.03
CA PRO A 93 11.74 18.80 2.55
C PRO A 93 10.28 19.20 2.28
N PHE A 94 10.01 20.49 2.08
CA PHE A 94 8.66 20.99 1.80
C PHE A 94 8.05 20.43 0.52
N ILE A 95 8.85 19.90 -0.42
CA ILE A 95 8.36 19.21 -1.63
C ILE A 95 7.54 17.97 -1.26
N LEU A 96 7.87 17.31 -0.14
CA LEU A 96 7.22 16.09 0.32
C LEU A 96 5.89 16.34 1.06
N ILE A 97 5.52 17.60 1.32
CA ILE A 97 4.23 17.90 1.97
C ILE A 97 3.05 17.47 1.09
N VAL A 98 3.13 17.73 -0.22
CA VAL A 98 2.04 17.39 -1.14
C VAL A 98 1.79 15.87 -1.17
N PRO A 99 2.79 15.00 -1.42
CA PRO A 99 2.57 13.57 -1.37
C PRO A 99 2.17 13.08 0.03
N ALA A 100 2.75 13.63 1.11
CA ALA A 100 2.37 13.26 2.47
C ALA A 100 0.90 13.58 2.81
N LEU A 101 0.38 14.71 2.35
CA LEU A 101 -1.04 15.05 2.52
C LEU A 101 -1.94 14.12 1.70
N CYS A 102 -1.55 13.80 0.46
CA CYS A 102 -2.28 12.84 -0.36
C CYS A 102 -2.32 11.46 0.30
N ASP A 103 -1.19 10.96 0.80
CA ASP A 103 -1.12 9.67 1.50
C ASP A 103 -1.97 9.69 2.78
N MET A 104 -1.88 10.75 3.57
CA MET A 104 -2.70 10.92 4.77
C MET A 104 -4.20 10.85 4.49
N PHE A 105 -4.69 11.58 3.48
CA PHE A 105 -6.10 11.51 3.10
C PHE A 105 -6.47 10.13 2.54
N ALA A 106 -5.64 9.56 1.67
CA ALA A 106 -5.90 8.26 1.07
C ALA A 106 -5.96 7.15 2.13
N THR A 107 -4.98 7.09 3.03
CA THR A 107 -4.89 6.10 4.10
C THR A 107 -6.04 6.23 5.11
N SER A 108 -6.40 7.45 5.50
CA SER A 108 -7.53 7.67 6.41
C SER A 108 -8.84 7.13 5.81
N ILE A 109 -9.12 7.45 4.54
CA ILE A 109 -10.31 6.98 3.83
C ILE A 109 -10.26 5.46 3.63
N MET A 110 -9.08 4.91 3.34
CA MET A 110 -8.85 3.46 3.22
C MET A 110 -9.17 2.72 4.52
N TYR A 111 -8.78 3.24 5.69
CA TYR A 111 -9.06 2.61 6.98
C TYR A 111 -10.54 2.69 7.36
N VAL A 112 -11.20 3.81 7.07
CA VAL A 112 -12.68 3.90 7.18
C VAL A 112 -13.34 2.82 6.31
N GLY A 113 -12.88 2.66 5.06
CA GLY A 113 -13.38 1.61 4.17
C GLY A 113 -13.10 0.20 4.70
N LEU A 114 -11.92 -0.05 5.26
CA LEU A 114 -11.52 -1.36 5.83
C LEU A 114 -12.39 -1.77 7.02
N ASN A 115 -12.87 -0.82 7.83
CA ASN A 115 -13.83 -1.11 8.91
C ASN A 115 -15.15 -1.66 8.38
N MET A 116 -15.54 -1.24 7.17
CA MET A 116 -16.82 -1.56 6.55
C MET A 116 -16.76 -2.75 5.58
N THR A 117 -15.56 -3.19 5.16
CA THR A 117 -15.36 -4.31 4.22
C THR A 117 -14.41 -5.39 4.77
N TYR A 118 -14.19 -6.46 4.00
CA TYR A 118 -13.23 -7.52 4.33
C TYR A 118 -11.79 -7.11 3.99
N ALA A 119 -10.81 -7.61 4.75
CA ALA A 119 -9.39 -7.28 4.52
C ALA A 119 -8.87 -7.76 3.15
N SER A 120 -9.44 -8.84 2.62
CA SER A 120 -9.17 -9.36 1.29
C SER A 120 -9.69 -8.41 0.20
N SER A 121 -10.96 -8.03 0.27
CA SER A 121 -11.61 -7.09 -0.65
C SER A 121 -10.91 -5.74 -0.61
N PHE A 122 -10.54 -5.25 0.57
CA PHE A 122 -9.67 -4.08 0.74
C PHE A 122 -8.39 -4.16 -0.09
N GLN A 123 -7.62 -5.25 0.02
CA GLN A 123 -6.38 -5.39 -0.76
C GLN A 123 -6.61 -5.60 -2.25
N MET A 124 -7.71 -6.26 -2.63
CA MET A 124 -8.06 -6.44 -4.05
C MET A 124 -8.46 -5.11 -4.70
N LEU A 125 -9.26 -4.30 -4.01
CA LEU A 125 -9.71 -2.99 -4.48
C LEU A 125 -8.56 -1.97 -4.55
N ARG A 126 -7.54 -2.09 -3.71
CA ARG A 126 -6.29 -1.33 -3.86
C ARG A 126 -5.56 -1.58 -5.18
N GLY A 127 -5.80 -2.72 -5.83
CA GLY A 127 -5.31 -2.98 -7.20
C GLY A 127 -5.83 -1.98 -8.24
N SER A 128 -6.94 -1.29 -7.96
CA SER A 128 -7.51 -0.27 -8.86
C SER A 128 -6.62 0.96 -9.05
N VAL A 129 -5.64 1.19 -8.17
CA VAL A 129 -4.69 2.30 -8.25
C VAL A 129 -3.99 2.38 -9.61
N ILE A 130 -3.74 1.23 -10.26
CA ILE A 130 -3.07 1.16 -11.58
C ILE A 130 -3.89 1.75 -12.71
N VAL A 131 -5.22 1.67 -12.62
CA VAL A 131 -6.10 2.31 -13.60
C VAL A 131 -5.90 3.82 -13.53
N PHE A 132 -5.93 4.39 -12.33
CA PHE A 132 -5.81 5.83 -12.11
C PHE A 132 -4.38 6.34 -12.34
N THR A 133 -3.35 5.64 -11.87
CA THR A 133 -1.96 6.04 -12.14
C THR A 133 -1.62 5.96 -13.61
N GLY A 134 -2.08 4.93 -14.32
CA GLY A 134 -1.93 4.81 -15.77
C GLY A 134 -2.51 6.02 -16.49
N MET A 135 -3.76 6.38 -16.20
CA MET A 135 -4.41 7.55 -16.81
C MET A 135 -3.70 8.87 -16.46
N LEU A 136 -3.36 9.09 -15.19
CA LEU A 136 -2.70 10.32 -14.73
C LEU A 136 -1.27 10.44 -15.28
N SER A 137 -0.56 9.32 -15.49
CA SER A 137 0.80 9.31 -16.05
C SER A 137 0.86 9.80 -17.50
N ILE A 138 -0.22 9.61 -18.29
CA ILE A 138 -0.32 10.15 -19.64
C ILE A 138 -0.33 11.68 -19.59
N GLY A 139 -1.11 12.26 -18.67
CA GLY A 139 -1.28 13.71 -18.56
C GLY A 139 -0.12 14.43 -17.87
N PHE A 140 0.38 13.89 -16.74
CA PHE A 140 1.33 14.60 -15.89
C PHE A 140 2.80 14.27 -16.17
N LEU A 141 3.08 13.05 -16.64
CA LEU A 141 4.43 12.54 -16.95
C LEU A 141 4.69 12.41 -18.46
N ASN A 142 3.69 12.70 -19.31
CA ASN A 142 3.77 12.54 -20.76
C ASN A 142 4.14 11.11 -21.21
N ARG A 143 3.77 10.09 -20.42
CA ARG A 143 4.04 8.70 -20.74
C ARG A 143 3.09 8.21 -21.83
N LYS A 144 3.61 7.41 -22.78
CA LYS A 144 2.79 6.72 -23.78
C LYS A 144 2.47 5.31 -23.28
N LEU A 145 1.20 5.03 -22.99
CA LEU A 145 0.75 3.67 -22.67
C LEU A 145 0.62 2.85 -23.96
N GLY A 146 1.29 1.71 -24.02
CA GLY A 146 1.13 0.76 -25.11
C GLY A 146 -0.19 0.00 -25.05
N VAL A 147 -0.47 -0.77 -26.10
CA VAL A 147 -1.68 -1.61 -26.19
C VAL A 147 -1.74 -2.64 -25.05
N ARG A 148 -0.58 -3.11 -24.58
CA ARG A 148 -0.49 -4.10 -23.49
C ARG A 148 -0.98 -3.53 -22.15
N GLU A 149 -0.54 -2.31 -21.84
CA GLU A 149 -0.92 -1.59 -20.62
C GLU A 149 -2.43 -1.34 -20.61
N TRP A 150 -3.01 -0.95 -21.76
CA TRP A 150 -4.46 -0.80 -21.92
C TRP A 150 -5.23 -2.11 -21.73
N ILE A 151 -4.73 -3.23 -22.28
CA ILE A 151 -5.32 -4.56 -22.05
C ILE A 151 -5.26 -4.91 -20.56
N GLY A 152 -4.12 -4.68 -19.91
CA GLY A 152 -3.93 -4.91 -18.48
C GLY A 152 -4.93 -4.12 -17.63
N ILE A 153 -5.08 -2.82 -17.92
CA ILE A 153 -6.10 -1.96 -17.28
C ILE A 153 -7.51 -2.52 -17.49
N GLY A 154 -7.85 -2.96 -18.70
CA GLY A 154 -9.15 -3.57 -18.99
C GLY A 154 -9.45 -4.80 -18.13
N PHE A 155 -8.47 -5.71 -18.00
CA PHE A 155 -8.61 -6.87 -17.12
C PHE A 155 -8.74 -6.47 -15.65
N VAL A 156 -7.99 -5.47 -15.18
CA VAL A 156 -8.10 -4.97 -13.80
C VAL A 156 -9.52 -4.45 -13.54
N VAL A 157 -10.08 -3.65 -14.44
CA VAL A 157 -11.45 -3.13 -14.30
C VAL A 157 -12.48 -4.27 -14.22
N ILE A 158 -12.38 -5.28 -15.09
CA ILE A 158 -13.27 -6.45 -15.05
C ILE A 158 -13.13 -7.17 -13.71
N GLY A 159 -11.90 -7.41 -13.26
CA GLY A 159 -11.65 -8.08 -11.99
C GLY A 159 -12.22 -7.35 -10.77
N LEU A 160 -12.11 -6.01 -10.74
CA LEU A 160 -12.71 -5.17 -9.69
C LEU A 160 -14.24 -5.28 -9.66
N ILE A 161 -14.89 -5.31 -10.83
CA ILE A 161 -16.35 -5.49 -10.93
C ILE A 161 -16.76 -6.84 -10.33
N PHE A 162 -16.03 -7.91 -10.64
CA PHE A 162 -16.32 -9.24 -10.07
C PHE A 162 -16.12 -9.28 -8.55
N VAL A 163 -15.07 -8.63 -8.02
CA VAL A 163 -14.83 -8.55 -6.57
C VAL A 163 -15.97 -7.79 -5.89
N GLY A 164 -16.34 -6.60 -6.38
CA GLY A 164 -17.42 -5.81 -5.78
C GLY A 164 -18.80 -6.49 -5.85
N ILE A 165 -19.12 -7.18 -6.95
CA ILE A 165 -20.35 -7.98 -7.04
C ILE A 165 -20.30 -9.13 -6.03
N SER A 166 -19.14 -9.78 -5.85
CA SER A 166 -19.00 -10.86 -4.88
C SER A 166 -19.25 -10.36 -3.46
N ASP A 167 -18.73 -9.19 -3.08
CA ASP A 167 -18.90 -8.62 -1.75
C ASP A 167 -20.38 -8.32 -1.43
N ILE A 168 -21.15 -7.85 -2.42
CA ILE A 168 -22.60 -7.65 -2.29
C ILE A 168 -23.33 -8.99 -2.05
N LEU A 169 -22.97 -10.03 -2.81
CA LEU A 169 -23.60 -11.36 -2.71
C LEU A 169 -23.26 -12.10 -1.41
N VAL A 170 -22.08 -11.85 -0.82
CA VAL A 170 -21.70 -12.45 0.46
C VAL A 170 -22.67 -12.02 1.56
N MET A 171 -23.04 -10.73 1.59
CA MET A 171 -23.77 -10.14 2.70
C MET A 171 -25.27 -9.98 2.51
N GLU A 172 -25.83 -10.39 1.38
CA GLU A 172 -27.27 -10.65 1.30
C GLU A 172 -27.70 -11.79 2.26
N ASN A 173 -26.74 -12.60 2.73
CA ASN A 173 -26.98 -13.72 3.63
C ASN A 173 -26.76 -13.42 5.12
N ASP A 174 -26.16 -12.27 5.47
CA ASP A 174 -25.90 -11.84 6.86
C ASP A 174 -26.59 -10.48 7.07
N ASP A 175 -27.37 -10.29 8.15
CA ASP A 175 -28.20 -9.10 8.46
C ASP A 175 -27.45 -7.73 8.55
N VAL A 176 -26.17 -7.67 8.16
CA VAL A 176 -25.39 -6.45 8.03
C VAL A 176 -25.82 -5.72 6.75
N SER A 177 -26.16 -4.43 6.88
CA SER A 177 -26.64 -3.64 5.74
C SER A 177 -25.64 -3.67 4.57
N ALA A 178 -26.00 -4.28 3.45
CA ALA A 178 -25.19 -4.32 2.22
C ALA A 178 -24.70 -2.92 1.79
N ASN A 179 -25.47 -1.88 2.11
CA ASN A 179 -25.11 -0.48 1.92
C ASN A 179 -23.79 -0.09 2.61
N SER A 180 -23.48 -0.64 3.78
CA SER A 180 -22.22 -0.36 4.49
C SER A 180 -21.00 -0.87 3.71
N VAL A 181 -21.07 -2.06 3.14
CA VAL A 181 -19.93 -2.64 2.40
C VAL A 181 -19.75 -1.99 1.06
N ILE A 182 -20.84 -1.75 0.34
CA ILE A 182 -20.80 -0.99 -0.93
C ILE A 182 -20.17 0.39 -0.68
N THR A 183 -20.55 1.05 0.41
CA THR A 183 -19.97 2.33 0.79
C THR A 183 -18.47 2.18 1.10
N GLY A 184 -18.06 1.14 1.84
CA GLY A 184 -16.66 0.83 2.11
C GLY A 184 -15.82 0.62 0.85
N ASP A 185 -16.33 -0.20 -0.08
CA ASP A 185 -15.66 -0.50 -1.35
C ASP A 185 -15.51 0.75 -2.24
N LEU A 186 -16.56 1.58 -2.32
CA LEU A 186 -16.51 2.85 -3.04
C LEU A 186 -15.52 3.84 -2.41
N LEU A 187 -15.45 3.90 -1.08
CA LEU A 187 -14.46 4.73 -0.37
C LEU A 187 -13.03 4.26 -0.68
N ILE A 188 -12.78 2.95 -0.74
CA ILE A 188 -11.45 2.41 -1.07
C ILE A 188 -11.07 2.75 -2.50
N ILE A 189 -12.00 2.64 -3.46
CA ILE A 189 -11.77 3.04 -4.86
C ILE A 189 -11.49 4.54 -4.95
N PHE A 190 -12.27 5.37 -4.25
CA PHE A 190 -12.03 6.81 -4.18
C PHE A 190 -10.65 7.14 -3.59
N ALA A 191 -10.25 6.46 -2.52
CA ALA A 191 -8.93 6.59 -1.94
C ALA A 191 -7.82 6.22 -2.94
N GLN A 192 -8.03 5.21 -3.81
CA GLN A 192 -7.04 4.85 -4.83
C GLN A 192 -6.81 5.95 -5.87
N ILE A 193 -7.78 6.83 -6.11
CA ILE A 193 -7.58 8.01 -6.96
C ILE A 193 -6.58 8.96 -6.29
N ILE A 194 -6.71 9.20 -4.98
CA ILE A 194 -5.81 10.06 -4.21
C ILE A 194 -4.41 9.42 -4.14
N THR A 195 -4.33 8.12 -3.86
CA THR A 195 -3.06 7.36 -3.89
C THR A 195 -2.40 7.44 -5.27
N ALA A 196 -3.19 7.41 -6.35
CA ALA A 196 -2.64 7.54 -7.69
C ALA A 196 -2.06 8.93 -7.96
N VAL A 197 -2.71 9.99 -7.46
CA VAL A 197 -2.15 11.35 -7.49
C VAL A 197 -0.85 11.42 -6.70
N GLN A 198 -0.81 10.86 -5.49
CA GLN A 198 0.41 10.76 -4.68
C GLN A 198 1.54 10.11 -5.49
N MET A 199 1.34 8.91 -6.03
CA MET A 199 2.35 8.18 -6.80
C MET A 199 2.89 8.98 -7.99
N VAL A 200 2.01 9.68 -8.70
CA VAL A 200 2.37 10.52 -9.86
C VAL A 200 3.15 11.78 -9.44
N VAL A 201 2.76 12.40 -8.33
CA VAL A 201 3.45 13.56 -7.76
C VAL A 201 4.83 13.15 -7.26
N GLU A 202 4.95 12.02 -6.55
CA GLU A 202 6.23 11.47 -6.12
C GLU A 202 7.14 11.17 -7.31
N GLU A 203 6.64 10.45 -8.32
CA GLU A 203 7.45 10.12 -9.51
C GLU A 203 7.93 11.39 -10.22
N LYS A 204 7.09 12.42 -10.31
CA LYS A 204 7.42 13.68 -10.98
C LYS A 204 8.42 14.54 -10.22
N TYR A 205 8.25 14.70 -8.90
CA TYR A 205 9.02 15.66 -8.10
C TYR A 205 10.13 15.02 -7.26
N VAL A 206 9.93 13.80 -6.77
CA VAL A 206 10.90 13.08 -5.93
C VAL A 206 11.88 12.28 -6.80
N GLY A 207 11.41 11.72 -7.91
CA GLY A 207 12.26 10.98 -8.86
C GLY A 207 13.41 11.81 -9.45
N GLN A 208 13.26 13.15 -9.51
CA GLN A 208 14.29 14.06 -10.04
C GLN A 208 15.40 14.40 -9.04
N GLN A 209 15.17 14.18 -7.74
CA GLN A 209 16.06 14.65 -6.68
C GLN A 209 16.92 13.53 -6.07
N ASP A 210 16.80 12.28 -6.55
CA ASP A 210 17.50 11.09 -6.05
C ASP A 210 17.53 11.01 -4.51
N ILE A 211 16.39 11.26 -3.87
CA ILE A 211 16.30 11.32 -2.40
C ILE A 211 16.44 9.89 -1.82
N PRO A 212 17.24 9.68 -0.75
CA PRO A 212 17.28 8.39 -0.08
C PRO A 212 15.88 7.94 0.37
N ALA A 213 15.51 6.74 -0.04
CA ALA A 213 14.23 6.08 0.21
C ALA A 213 13.72 6.23 1.66
N LEU A 214 14.57 5.85 2.62
CA LEU A 214 14.25 5.85 4.03
C LEU A 214 14.07 7.26 4.60
N GLN A 215 14.76 8.24 4.00
CA GLN A 215 14.63 9.65 4.33
C GLN A 215 13.33 10.25 3.76
N ALA A 216 12.94 9.88 2.54
CA ALA A 216 11.67 10.31 1.94
C ALA A 216 10.46 9.85 2.76
N ILE A 217 10.35 8.54 3.02
CA ILE A 217 9.30 7.95 3.87
C ILE A 217 9.30 8.61 5.25
N GLY A 218 10.49 8.86 5.82
CA GLY A 218 10.62 9.49 7.13
C GLY A 218 10.01 10.90 7.19
N TRP A 219 10.24 11.71 6.15
CA TRP A 219 9.64 13.04 6.04
C TRP A 219 8.14 12.98 5.75
N GLU A 220 7.69 12.07 4.90
CA GLU A 220 6.27 11.81 4.65
C GLU A 220 5.55 11.42 5.95
N GLY A 221 6.15 10.53 6.74
CA GLY A 221 5.64 10.15 8.06
C GLY A 221 5.52 11.33 9.03
N ILE A 222 6.51 12.23 9.07
CA ILE A 222 6.45 13.42 9.94
C ILE A 222 5.35 14.38 9.49
N PHE A 223 5.28 14.70 8.19
CA PHE A 223 4.26 15.62 7.67
C PHE A 223 2.86 15.02 7.76
N GLY A 224 2.71 13.71 7.48
CA GLY A 224 1.48 12.96 7.63
C GLY A 224 1.02 12.91 9.09
N PHE A 225 1.94 12.66 10.04
CA PHE A 225 1.63 12.67 11.48
C PHE A 225 1.17 14.05 11.97
N ILE A 226 1.82 15.13 11.52
CA ILE A 226 1.38 16.50 11.82
C ILE A 226 0.01 16.76 11.21
N GLY A 227 -0.19 16.42 9.94
CA GLY A 227 -1.44 16.62 9.23
C GLY A 227 -2.62 15.88 9.88
N ILE A 228 -2.44 14.60 10.19
CA ILE A 228 -3.50 13.79 10.81
C ILE A 228 -3.80 14.28 12.23
N SER A 229 -2.78 14.68 12.99
CA SER A 229 -2.97 15.26 14.33
C SER A 229 -3.81 16.54 14.28
N LEU A 230 -3.61 17.39 13.27
CA LEU A 230 -4.41 18.60 13.07
C LEU A 230 -5.85 18.29 12.64
N ILE A 231 -6.05 17.28 11.79
CA ILE A 231 -7.39 16.88 11.30
C ILE A 231 -8.19 16.12 12.36
N ILE A 232 -7.52 15.36 13.23
CA ILE A 232 -8.18 14.66 14.34
C ILE A 232 -8.91 15.65 15.27
N ILE A 233 -8.40 16.88 15.45
CA ILE A 233 -9.02 17.90 16.30
C ILE A 233 -10.48 18.17 15.89
N PRO A 234 -10.81 18.61 14.65
CA PRO A 234 -12.19 18.79 14.25
C PRO A 234 -12.98 17.47 14.16
N LEU A 235 -12.35 16.34 13.83
CA LEU A 235 -13.04 15.04 13.76
C LEU A 235 -13.61 14.58 15.11
N ASN A 236 -12.98 14.98 16.22
CA ASN A 236 -13.51 14.73 17.57
C ASN A 236 -14.84 15.44 17.87
N TYR A 237 -15.25 16.41 17.03
CA TYR A 237 -16.48 17.17 17.22
C TYR A 237 -17.52 16.92 16.12
N ILE A 238 -17.15 16.24 15.03
CA ILE A 238 -18.07 15.96 13.93
C ILE A 238 -18.82 14.67 14.25
N THR A 239 -20.12 14.81 14.51
CA THR A 239 -21.02 13.66 14.72
C THR A 239 -21.31 12.96 13.40
N ALA A 240 -21.19 11.63 13.38
CA ALA A 240 -21.52 10.80 12.22
C ALA A 240 -22.38 9.60 12.64
N PRO A 241 -23.37 9.21 11.85
CA PRO A 241 -24.16 8.02 12.14
C PRO A 241 -23.36 6.73 11.82
N PRO A 242 -23.75 5.59 12.42
CA PRO A 242 -23.30 4.28 11.96
C PRO A 242 -23.54 4.12 10.44
N PRO A 243 -22.62 3.50 9.69
CA PRO A 243 -21.44 2.74 10.12
C PRO A 243 -20.16 3.59 10.28
N PHE A 244 -20.20 4.90 10.07
CA PHE A 244 -19.01 5.76 10.04
C PHE A 244 -18.43 6.09 11.42
N ALA A 245 -19.25 6.01 12.46
CA ALA A 245 -18.84 6.14 13.84
C ALA A 245 -19.58 5.11 14.69
N ASP A 246 -18.84 4.42 15.55
CA ASP A 246 -19.36 3.51 16.57
C ASP A 246 -18.55 3.66 17.86
N ASN A 247 -18.58 4.87 18.44
CA ASN A 247 -17.94 5.22 19.71
C ASN A 247 -18.96 5.89 20.65
N SER A 248 -18.59 6.06 21.92
CA SER A 248 -19.50 6.57 22.96
C SER A 248 -20.02 7.98 22.68
N ARG A 249 -19.31 8.76 21.84
CA ARG A 249 -19.65 10.15 21.49
C ARG A 249 -20.43 10.28 20.19
N GLY A 250 -20.51 9.22 19.39
CA GLY A 250 -21.10 9.26 18.05
C GLY A 250 -20.37 10.21 17.09
N THR A 251 -19.07 10.47 17.35
CA THR A 251 -18.23 11.35 16.52
C THR A 251 -17.36 10.53 15.58
N LEU A 252 -16.89 11.11 14.48
CA LEU A 252 -16.01 10.41 13.51
C LEU A 252 -14.73 9.87 14.14
N GLU A 253 -14.26 10.51 15.21
CA GLU A 253 -13.13 10.05 16.00
C GLU A 253 -13.38 10.40 17.47
N ALA A 254 -12.88 9.59 18.40
CA ALA A 254 -12.90 9.91 19.82
C ALA A 254 -11.53 9.55 20.40
N THR A 255 -10.56 10.45 20.20
CA THR A 255 -9.13 10.17 20.40
C THR A 255 -8.79 9.81 21.83
N VAL A 256 -9.43 10.46 22.81
CA VAL A 256 -9.19 10.18 24.23
C VAL A 256 -9.70 8.78 24.58
N GLU A 257 -10.89 8.42 24.10
CA GLU A 257 -11.47 7.09 24.27
C GLU A 257 -10.58 6.04 23.61
N ALA A 258 -10.17 6.26 22.36
CA ALA A 258 -9.25 5.37 21.64
C ALA A 258 -7.95 5.10 22.41
N LEU A 259 -7.34 6.14 23.01
CA LEU A 259 -6.12 5.98 23.80
C LEU A 259 -6.34 5.18 25.10
N ILE A 260 -7.50 5.36 25.74
CA ILE A 260 -7.88 4.60 26.94
C ILE A 260 -8.14 3.13 26.59
N GLU A 261 -8.84 2.86 25.49
CA GLU A 261 -9.11 1.51 24.98
C GLU A 261 -7.82 0.77 24.63
N ILE A 262 -6.90 1.44 23.93
CA ILE A 262 -5.57 0.91 23.61
C ILE A 262 -4.78 0.63 24.90
N GLY A 263 -4.80 1.54 25.88
CA GLY A 263 -4.07 1.37 27.14
C GLY A 263 -4.63 0.28 28.04
N SER A 264 -5.93 0.02 27.98
CA SER A 264 -6.61 -0.97 28.83
C SER A 264 -6.57 -2.40 28.27
N ASN A 265 -6.52 -2.56 26.94
CA ASN A 265 -6.50 -3.86 26.30
C ASN A 265 -5.10 -4.19 25.73
N SER A 266 -4.37 -5.09 26.40
CA SER A 266 -3.02 -5.48 25.97
C SER A 266 -2.97 -6.10 24.57
N LYS A 267 -4.04 -6.76 24.11
CA LYS A 267 -4.10 -7.35 22.75
C LYS A 267 -4.16 -6.24 21.70
N LEU A 268 -4.96 -5.21 21.95
CA LEU A 268 -5.08 -4.04 21.08
C LEU A 268 -3.77 -3.24 21.06
N LEU A 269 -3.13 -3.04 22.22
CA LEU A 269 -1.82 -2.40 22.29
C LEU A 269 -0.76 -3.12 21.45
N ILE A 270 -0.70 -4.46 21.53
CA ILE A 270 0.22 -5.27 20.72
C ILE A 270 -0.10 -5.10 19.23
N ALA A 271 -1.38 -5.04 18.84
CA ALA A 271 -1.78 -4.81 17.46
C ALA A 271 -1.32 -3.44 16.94
N VAL A 272 -1.52 -2.37 17.71
CA VAL A 272 -1.11 -0.99 17.35
C VAL A 272 0.41 -0.84 17.25
N ILE A 273 1.16 -1.44 18.19
CA ILE A 273 2.62 -1.51 18.10
C ILE A 273 3.03 -2.31 16.86
N GLY A 274 2.35 -3.43 16.59
CA GLY A 274 2.57 -4.25 15.41
C GLY A 274 2.38 -3.49 14.10
N ILE A 275 1.33 -2.68 13.98
CA ILE A 275 1.06 -1.78 12.85
C ILE A 275 2.24 -0.82 12.66
N SER A 276 2.62 -0.11 13.74
CA SER A 276 3.69 0.91 13.70
C SER A 276 5.06 0.34 13.31
N PHE A 277 5.43 -0.85 13.81
CA PHE A 277 6.70 -1.47 13.45
C PHE A 277 6.66 -2.09 12.05
N SER A 278 5.57 -2.76 11.70
CA SER A 278 5.48 -3.47 10.42
C SER A 278 5.47 -2.53 9.22
N ILE A 279 4.84 -1.36 9.32
CA ILE A 279 4.86 -0.36 8.25
C ILE A 279 6.28 0.13 7.96
N ALA A 280 7.09 0.34 9.00
CA ALA A 280 8.48 0.78 8.83
C ALA A 280 9.29 -0.24 8.02
N PHE A 281 9.21 -1.53 8.38
CA PHE A 281 9.88 -2.59 7.63
C PHE A 281 9.27 -2.82 6.24
N PHE A 282 7.96 -2.69 6.10
CA PHE A 282 7.26 -2.82 4.81
C PHE A 282 7.72 -1.74 3.82
N ASN A 283 7.72 -0.47 4.24
CA ASN A 283 8.14 0.64 3.39
C ASN A 283 9.63 0.54 3.06
N PHE A 284 10.46 0.15 4.03
CA PHE A 284 11.88 -0.12 3.80
C PHE A 284 12.10 -1.23 2.76
N ALA A 285 11.47 -2.39 2.95
CA ALA A 285 11.60 -3.52 2.04
C ALA A 285 11.05 -3.20 0.64
N GLY A 286 9.91 -2.51 0.58
CA GLY A 286 9.26 -2.11 -0.67
C GLY A 286 10.16 -1.24 -1.54
N ILE A 287 10.77 -0.20 -0.98
CA ILE A 287 11.69 0.63 -1.78
C ILE A 287 12.99 -0.12 -2.11
N SER A 288 13.49 -0.94 -1.18
CA SER A 288 14.69 -1.75 -1.44
C SER A 288 14.48 -2.75 -2.59
N VAL A 289 13.31 -3.38 -2.69
CA VAL A 289 12.96 -4.25 -3.82
C VAL A 289 12.91 -3.47 -5.13
N THR A 290 12.35 -2.26 -5.13
CA THR A 290 12.34 -1.41 -6.33
C THR A 290 13.77 -1.10 -6.80
N LYS A 291 14.67 -0.77 -5.87
CA LYS A 291 16.07 -0.42 -6.18
C LYS A 291 16.91 -1.63 -6.61
N GLU A 292 16.82 -2.74 -5.89
CA GLU A 292 17.67 -3.92 -6.09
C GLU A 292 17.18 -4.88 -7.18
N MET A 293 15.90 -4.79 -7.56
CA MET A 293 15.27 -5.75 -8.47
C MET A 293 14.54 -5.04 -9.60
N SER A 294 13.37 -4.47 -9.32
CA SER A 294 12.59 -3.62 -10.23
C SER A 294 11.28 -3.18 -9.58
N ALA A 295 10.69 -2.09 -10.08
CA ALA A 295 9.31 -1.71 -9.76
C ALA A 295 8.30 -2.81 -10.12
N THR A 296 8.52 -3.54 -11.21
CA THR A 296 7.71 -4.69 -11.60
C THR A 296 7.72 -5.80 -10.56
N THR A 297 8.89 -6.14 -9.99
CA THR A 297 8.98 -7.14 -8.91
C THR A 297 8.19 -6.70 -7.69
N ARG A 298 8.32 -5.43 -7.27
CA ARG A 298 7.53 -4.88 -6.14
C ARG A 298 6.03 -5.10 -6.34
N MET A 299 5.50 -4.82 -7.53
CA MET A 299 4.08 -5.01 -7.84
C MET A 299 3.64 -6.48 -7.80
N ILE A 300 4.52 -7.41 -8.21
CA ILE A 300 4.26 -8.86 -8.06
C ILE A 300 4.19 -9.24 -6.59
N LEU A 301 5.14 -8.76 -5.77
CA LEU A 301 5.14 -9.05 -4.33
C LEU A 301 3.88 -8.49 -3.65
N ASP A 302 3.42 -7.31 -4.08
CA ASP A 302 2.16 -6.75 -3.60
C ASP A 302 0.95 -7.61 -3.98
N SER A 303 0.99 -8.25 -5.15
CA SER A 303 -0.03 -9.19 -5.61
C SER A 303 -0.01 -10.50 -4.82
N VAL A 304 1.18 -11.02 -4.51
CA VAL A 304 1.37 -12.20 -3.65
C VAL A 304 0.89 -11.92 -2.23
N ARG A 305 1.16 -10.72 -1.69
CA ARG A 305 0.67 -10.28 -0.38
C ARG A 305 -0.87 -10.37 -0.28
N THR A 306 -1.60 -10.02 -1.34
CA THR A 306 -3.07 -10.15 -1.38
C THR A 306 -3.51 -11.62 -1.25
N ILE A 307 -2.79 -12.56 -1.88
CA ILE A 307 -3.05 -14.00 -1.72
C ILE A 307 -2.88 -14.43 -0.27
N VAL A 308 -1.78 -14.00 0.36
CA VAL A 308 -1.48 -14.35 1.75
C VAL A 308 -2.56 -13.84 2.70
N ILE A 309 -3.00 -12.59 2.54
CA ILE A 309 -4.05 -11.98 3.36
C ILE A 309 -5.38 -12.70 3.16
N TRP A 310 -5.71 -13.08 1.92
CA TRP A 310 -6.94 -13.80 1.62
C TRP A 310 -6.96 -15.22 2.23
N ILE A 311 -5.87 -15.99 2.07
CA ILE A 311 -5.73 -17.32 2.70
C ILE A 311 -5.85 -17.20 4.23
N PHE A 312 -5.18 -16.22 4.83
CA PHE A 312 -5.26 -16.00 6.27
C PHE A 312 -6.68 -15.62 6.71
N SER A 313 -7.35 -14.74 5.97
CA SER A 313 -8.72 -14.31 6.26
C SER A 313 -9.71 -15.48 6.21
N LEU A 314 -9.53 -16.43 5.28
CA LEU A 314 -10.32 -17.65 5.23
C LEU A 314 -9.99 -18.62 6.38
N ALA A 315 -8.69 -18.80 6.69
CA ALA A 315 -8.24 -19.69 7.74
C ALA A 315 -8.78 -19.27 9.12
N PHE A 316 -8.82 -17.96 9.41
CA PHE A 316 -9.34 -17.41 10.66
C PHE A 316 -10.85 -17.15 10.64
N GLN A 317 -11.56 -17.59 9.60
CA GLN A 317 -13.01 -17.39 9.43
C GLN A 317 -13.40 -15.90 9.51
N TRP A 318 -12.52 -15.01 9.02
CA TRP A 318 -12.79 -13.58 8.94
C TRP A 318 -13.61 -13.19 7.72
N GLN A 319 -13.70 -14.09 6.73
CA GLN A 319 -14.62 -14.03 5.62
C GLN A 319 -15.13 -15.43 5.28
N VAL A 320 -16.24 -15.52 4.56
CA VAL A 320 -16.71 -16.75 3.92
C VAL A 320 -16.04 -16.91 2.56
N PHE A 321 -15.83 -18.16 2.12
CA PHE A 321 -15.26 -18.47 0.81
C PHE A 321 -16.32 -18.32 -0.28
N HIS A 322 -16.10 -17.43 -1.24
CA HIS A 322 -16.94 -17.28 -2.42
C HIS A 322 -16.14 -17.45 -3.72
N TYR A 323 -16.65 -18.29 -4.61
CA TYR A 323 -16.02 -18.57 -5.91
C TYR A 323 -15.91 -17.33 -6.80
N MET A 324 -16.87 -16.40 -6.74
CA MET A 324 -16.83 -15.17 -7.54
C MET A 324 -15.70 -14.25 -7.15
N GLN A 325 -15.41 -14.10 -5.85
CA GLN A 325 -14.26 -13.33 -5.37
C GLN A 325 -12.95 -13.93 -5.88
N LEU A 326 -12.80 -15.26 -5.86
CA LEU A 326 -11.62 -15.94 -6.40
C LEU A 326 -11.46 -15.70 -7.91
N ILE A 327 -12.55 -15.78 -8.68
CA ILE A 327 -12.54 -15.48 -10.11
C ILE A 327 -12.11 -14.03 -10.36
N GLY A 328 -12.72 -13.07 -9.66
CA GLY A 328 -12.36 -11.65 -9.76
C GLY A 328 -10.89 -11.41 -9.41
N PHE A 329 -10.40 -12.07 -8.37
CA PHE A 329 -9.01 -12.00 -7.96
C PHE A 329 -8.02 -12.57 -9.00
N ILE A 330 -8.33 -13.72 -9.61
CA ILE A 330 -7.51 -14.28 -10.70
C ILE A 330 -7.47 -13.33 -11.90
N ILE A 331 -8.62 -12.75 -12.27
CA ILE A 331 -8.72 -11.77 -13.35
C ILE A 331 -7.87 -10.54 -13.04
N LEU A 332 -7.93 -10.02 -11.81
CA LEU A 332 -7.09 -8.92 -11.33
C LEU A 332 -5.61 -9.25 -11.49
N LEU A 333 -5.16 -10.40 -10.97
CA LEU A 333 -3.77 -10.83 -11.07
C LEU A 333 -3.28 -10.94 -12.53
N ILE A 334 -4.11 -11.48 -13.43
CA ILE A 334 -3.80 -11.55 -14.86
C ILE A 334 -3.65 -10.13 -15.42
N GLY A 335 -4.57 -9.22 -15.11
CA GLY A 335 -4.50 -7.83 -15.57
C GLY A 335 -3.24 -7.10 -15.10
N MET A 336 -2.91 -7.26 -13.81
CA MET A 336 -1.68 -6.73 -13.20
C MET A 336 -0.42 -7.26 -13.88
N ALA A 337 -0.39 -8.55 -14.17
CA ALA A 337 0.76 -9.18 -14.78
C ALA A 337 0.89 -8.88 -16.28
N CYS A 338 -0.23 -8.62 -16.97
CA CYS A 338 -0.28 -8.09 -18.33
C CYS A 338 0.25 -6.65 -18.38
N TYR A 339 -0.20 -5.78 -17.46
CA TYR A 339 0.27 -4.40 -17.34
C TYR A 339 1.78 -4.32 -17.10
N ASN A 340 2.29 -5.20 -16.24
CA ASN A 340 3.70 -5.26 -15.86
C ASN A 340 4.60 -6.10 -16.77
N ASN A 341 4.10 -6.54 -17.93
CA ASN A 341 4.88 -7.26 -18.93
C ASN A 341 5.48 -8.60 -18.46
N ILE A 342 4.86 -9.29 -17.48
CA ILE A 342 5.35 -10.54 -16.90
C ILE A 342 4.86 -11.76 -17.69
N ILE A 343 3.57 -11.82 -17.98
CA ILE A 343 2.93 -13.02 -18.55
C ILE A 343 3.02 -13.03 -20.08
N ILE A 344 2.75 -11.88 -20.72
CA ILE A 344 2.57 -11.80 -22.18
C ILE A 344 3.86 -12.13 -22.95
N PRO A 345 5.06 -11.63 -22.63
CA PRO A 345 6.27 -11.98 -23.38
C PRO A 345 6.67 -13.44 -23.23
N GLN A 346 6.47 -14.03 -22.06
CA GLN A 346 6.85 -15.42 -21.80
C GLN A 346 5.90 -16.40 -22.47
N LEU A 347 4.59 -16.12 -22.45
CA LEU A 347 3.61 -16.91 -23.21
C LEU A 347 3.76 -16.70 -24.71
N ILE A 348 3.97 -15.48 -25.20
CA ILE A 348 4.21 -15.24 -26.63
C ILE A 348 5.53 -15.86 -27.08
N ARG A 349 6.60 -15.82 -26.27
CA ARG A 349 7.86 -16.52 -26.56
C ARG A 349 7.67 -18.03 -26.57
N LYS A 350 6.94 -18.61 -25.60
CA LYS A 350 6.60 -20.05 -25.60
C LYS A 350 5.71 -20.45 -26.78
N CYS A 351 4.69 -19.66 -27.12
CA CYS A 351 3.82 -19.89 -28.26
C CYS A 351 4.55 -19.70 -29.59
N ARG A 352 5.40 -18.67 -29.76
CA ARG A 352 6.26 -18.51 -30.95
C ARG A 352 7.28 -19.64 -31.09
N HIS A 353 7.84 -20.10 -29.96
CA HIS A 353 8.72 -21.26 -29.94
C HIS A 353 7.97 -22.56 -30.28
N TYR A 354 6.68 -22.67 -29.92
CA TYR A 354 5.81 -23.78 -30.33
C TYR A 354 5.34 -23.66 -31.79
N LEU A 355 5.17 -22.45 -32.33
CA LEU A 355 4.76 -22.17 -33.71
C LEU A 355 5.93 -22.09 -34.72
N GLY A 356 7.18 -22.37 -34.31
CA GLY A 356 8.30 -22.56 -35.25
C GLY A 356 8.75 -21.34 -36.06
N HIS A 357 8.31 -20.12 -35.73
CA HIS A 357 8.76 -18.92 -36.43
C HIS A 357 10.09 -18.40 -35.84
N HIS A 358 11.20 -18.87 -36.42
CA HIS A 358 12.50 -18.21 -36.30
C HIS A 358 12.49 -16.91 -37.10
N THR A 359 12.08 -15.81 -36.46
CA THR A 359 12.48 -14.47 -36.93
C THR A 359 13.37 -13.85 -35.86
N LEU A 360 14.67 -13.87 -36.15
CA LEU A 360 15.71 -13.12 -35.48
C LEU A 360 15.43 -11.62 -35.69
N SER A 361 14.56 -11.02 -34.88
CA SER A 361 14.55 -9.56 -34.74
C SER A 361 15.64 -9.20 -33.74
N LYS A 362 16.77 -8.77 -34.27
CA LYS A 362 17.99 -8.44 -33.51
C LYS A 362 17.97 -7.01 -32.93
N ASN A 363 16.86 -6.26 -32.95
CA ASN A 363 16.93 -4.81 -32.71
C ASN A 363 15.82 -4.15 -31.88
N GLU A 364 14.96 -4.88 -31.17
CA GLU A 364 14.02 -4.24 -30.22
C GLU A 364 14.06 -4.96 -28.86
N ASP A 365 14.30 -4.16 -27.82
CA ASP A 365 14.26 -4.49 -26.39
C ASP A 365 15.46 -5.25 -25.80
N CYS A 366 16.65 -4.65 -25.92
CA CYS A 366 17.52 -4.60 -24.76
C CYS A 366 16.90 -3.57 -23.79
N ILE A 367 15.90 -4.01 -23.00
CA ILE A 367 15.62 -3.32 -21.75
C ILE A 367 16.83 -3.63 -20.88
N ILE A 368 17.85 -2.78 -20.97
CA ILE A 368 18.79 -2.63 -19.87
C ILE A 368 17.87 -2.26 -18.71
N ASN A 369 17.71 -3.19 -17.76
CA ASN A 369 17.27 -2.83 -16.41
C ASN A 369 18.40 -2.00 -15.83
N THR A 370 18.47 -0.74 -16.27
CA THR A 370 19.28 0.28 -15.65
C THR A 370 18.66 0.44 -14.28
N ALA A 371 19.37 0.02 -13.24
CA ALA A 371 19.01 0.40 -11.88
C ALA A 371 18.85 1.92 -11.88
N ALA A 372 17.95 2.47 -11.05
CA ALA A 372 17.74 3.93 -10.98
C ALA A 372 19.06 4.72 -10.76
N ASP A 373 20.09 4.03 -10.27
CA ASP A 373 21.43 4.52 -9.99
C ASP A 373 22.37 4.63 -11.20
N ASP A 374 22.00 4.14 -12.39
CA ASP A 374 22.87 4.09 -13.58
C ASP A 374 22.56 5.19 -14.62
N VAL A 375 21.92 6.29 -14.22
CA VAL A 375 21.88 7.50 -15.05
C VAL A 375 23.27 8.15 -15.01
N GLN A 376 24.16 7.68 -15.88
CA GLN A 376 25.42 8.36 -16.17
C GLN A 376 25.13 9.81 -16.57
N GLU A 377 25.79 10.74 -15.88
CA GLU A 377 25.93 12.13 -16.28
C GLU A 377 26.38 12.20 -17.75
N THR A 378 25.47 12.58 -18.65
CA THR A 378 25.87 13.14 -19.94
C THR A 378 25.52 14.62 -19.95
N ILE A 379 26.60 15.40 -19.78
CA ILE A 379 26.75 16.83 -20.10
C ILE A 379 26.27 17.10 -21.53
#